data_AF-A0A535ABI1-F1
#
_entry.id   AF-A0A535ABI1-F1
#
_cell.length_a   1.000
_cell.length_b   1.000
_cell.length_c   1.000
_cell.angle_alpha   90.00
_cell.angle_beta   90.00
_cell.angle_gamma   90.00
#
_symmetry.space_group_name_H-M   'P 1'
#
loop_
_entity.id
_entity.type
_entity.pdbx_description
1 polymer ?
#
loop_
_entity_poly.entity_id
_entity_poly.type
_entity_poly.pdbx_seq_one_letter_code
_entity_poly.pdbx_strand_id
1 'polypeptide(L)'
;MRLVVGSSFAVLLLLVTSQAGFAQRCDPTGADAAAIAAARAAADAACDCNKPDQTHGQYVSCAVQAINGSGLRMQCRGVVKKCYSRSTCGKPGFVTCCRTRTNPHGVTSTKCSIKSDATHCTAPDGQSACTGTHPSCCDACTDSGCAP
;
A
#
# COMPACT_ATOMS: atom_id res chain seq x y z
N MET A 1 5.47 68.69 26.33
CA MET A 1 6.12 68.86 25.01
C MET A 1 7.26 67.85 24.89
N ARG A 2 7.33 67.19 23.72
CA ARG A 2 8.37 66.29 23.18
C ARG A 2 8.25 64.78 23.46
N LEU A 3 7.87 64.10 22.36
CA LEU A 3 7.83 62.67 22.06
C LEU A 3 9.22 62.12 21.69
N VAL A 4 9.53 60.87 22.06
CA VAL A 4 10.39 59.91 21.34
C VAL A 4 9.87 58.51 21.70
N VAL A 5 8.97 57.87 20.93
CA VAL A 5 9.16 57.02 19.74
C VAL A 5 10.13 55.84 19.96
N GLY A 6 9.60 54.62 19.89
CA GLY A 6 10.32 53.48 19.32
C GLY A 6 10.34 52.21 20.16
N SER A 7 9.42 51.29 19.90
CA SER A 7 9.75 49.89 19.55
C SER A 7 8.48 49.06 19.40
N SER A 8 7.85 49.24 18.25
CA SER A 8 6.88 48.30 17.70
C SER A 8 7.66 47.13 17.09
N PHE A 9 7.85 46.04 17.83
CA PHE A 9 8.14 44.74 17.21
C PHE A 9 6.89 43.88 17.30
N ALA A 10 6.25 43.77 16.14
CA ALA A 10 5.04 43.00 15.91
C ALA A 10 5.20 41.57 16.44
N VAL A 11 4.36 41.21 17.42
CA VAL A 11 4.18 39.82 17.83
C VAL A 11 3.55 39.08 16.65
N LEU A 12 4.39 38.33 15.96
CA LEU A 12 4.03 37.52 14.80
C LEU A 12 2.94 36.51 15.22
N LEU A 13 1.77 36.61 14.58
CA LEU A 13 0.68 35.65 14.66
C LEU A 13 1.19 34.24 14.27
N LEU A 14 1.30 33.34 15.26
CA LEU A 14 1.31 31.91 14.99
C LEU A 14 -0.14 31.47 14.71
N LEU A 15 -0.51 31.48 13.43
CA LEU A 15 -1.71 30.80 12.92
C LEU A 15 -1.54 29.30 13.11
N VAL A 16 -1.88 28.80 14.30
CA VAL A 16 -2.12 27.38 14.54
C VAL A 16 -3.40 27.03 13.80
N THR A 17 -3.28 26.46 12.60
CA THR A 17 -4.42 25.89 11.89
C THR A 17 -4.77 24.56 12.55
N SER A 18 -5.64 24.62 13.56
CA SER A 18 -6.29 23.44 14.12
C SER A 18 -7.26 22.88 13.07
N GLN A 19 -6.80 21.92 12.25
CA GLN A 19 -7.73 21.12 11.44
C GLN A 19 -8.49 20.16 12.37
N ALA A 20 -9.58 20.66 12.93
CA ALA A 20 -10.55 19.88 13.66
C ALA A 20 -11.39 19.04 12.68
N GLY A 21 -11.35 17.71 12.83
CA GLY A 21 -12.61 16.96 12.95
C GLY A 21 -13.15 16.17 11.76
N PHE A 22 -12.44 16.03 10.63
CA PHE A 22 -12.74 14.96 9.68
C PHE A 22 -11.66 13.89 9.80
N ALA A 23 -12.05 12.61 9.89
CA ALA A 23 -11.11 11.51 9.88
C ALA A 23 -10.23 11.61 8.63
N GLN A 24 -9.01 12.14 8.79
CA GLN A 24 -8.11 12.41 7.69
C GLN A 24 -7.91 11.11 6.91
N ARG A 25 -8.08 11.16 5.59
CA ARG A 25 -7.88 10.00 4.72
C ARG A 25 -6.47 9.47 4.95
N CYS A 26 -6.32 8.16 4.80
CA CYS A 26 -4.99 7.57 4.83
C CYS A 26 -4.15 8.15 3.68
N ASP A 27 -2.93 8.55 3.99
CA ASP A 27 -1.93 9.02 3.04
C ASP A 27 -0.78 8.00 2.95
N PRO A 28 -0.90 6.98 2.07
CA PRO A 28 0.04 5.87 2.01
C PRO A 28 1.41 6.24 1.42
N THR A 29 1.51 7.38 0.75
CA THR A 29 2.75 7.87 0.13
C THR A 29 3.39 9.05 0.87
N GLY A 30 2.66 9.67 1.79
CA GLY A 30 3.14 10.77 2.62
C GLY A 30 3.10 10.43 4.10
N ALA A 31 2.26 11.12 4.86
CA ALA A 31 2.33 11.15 6.32
C ALA A 31 2.15 9.79 7.02
N ASP A 32 1.37 8.87 6.43
CA ASP A 32 1.12 7.55 7.02
C ASP A 32 2.06 6.46 6.47
N ALA A 33 2.98 6.78 5.54
CA ALA A 33 3.83 5.80 4.84
C ALA A 33 4.70 4.97 5.80
N ALA A 34 5.36 5.60 6.76
CA ALA A 34 6.20 4.91 7.75
C ALA A 34 5.39 3.99 8.67
N ALA A 35 4.20 4.42 9.10
CA ALA A 35 3.32 3.61 9.94
C ALA A 35 2.75 2.41 9.15
N ILE A 36 2.44 2.59 7.87
CA ILE A 36 2.05 1.50 6.97
C ILE A 36 3.19 0.50 6.81
N ALA A 37 4.41 0.97 6.55
CA ALA A 37 5.58 0.10 6.40
C ALA A 37 5.83 -0.70 7.69
N ALA A 38 5.76 -0.07 8.86
CA ALA A 38 5.89 -0.74 10.15
C ALA A 38 4.79 -1.79 10.39
N ALA A 39 3.53 -1.47 10.06
CA ALA A 39 2.42 -2.41 10.17
C ALA A 39 2.56 -3.62 9.23
N ARG A 40 3.08 -3.40 8.01
CA ARG A 40 3.43 -4.48 7.07
C ARG A 40 4.53 -5.37 7.65
N ALA A 41 5.64 -4.79 8.08
CA ALA A 41 6.75 -5.53 8.67
C ALA A 41 6.31 -6.37 9.89
N ALA A 42 5.46 -5.82 10.76
CA ALA A 42 4.91 -6.55 11.90
C ALA A 42 4.00 -7.72 11.48
N ALA A 43 3.17 -7.53 10.45
CA ALA A 43 2.33 -8.60 9.93
C ALA A 43 3.14 -9.68 9.21
N ASP A 44 4.16 -9.31 8.45
CA ASP A 44 5.07 -10.25 7.77
C ASP A 44 5.87 -11.08 8.78
N ALA A 45 6.29 -10.47 9.90
CA ALA A 45 6.97 -11.19 10.98
C ALA A 45 6.04 -12.15 11.74
N ALA A 46 4.74 -11.83 11.85
CA ALA A 46 3.77 -12.64 12.57
C ALA A 46 3.16 -13.77 11.72
N CYS A 47 3.08 -13.60 10.40
CA CYS A 47 2.32 -14.46 9.50
C CYS A 47 3.20 -15.05 8.40
N ASP A 48 3.65 -16.28 8.63
CA ASP A 48 4.40 -17.04 7.63
C ASP A 48 3.52 -17.40 6.42
N CYS A 49 3.96 -16.95 5.24
CA CYS A 49 3.34 -17.22 3.93
C CYS A 49 3.52 -18.67 3.47
N ASN A 50 4.62 -19.32 3.91
CA ASN A 50 5.02 -20.67 3.49
C ASN A 50 4.59 -21.74 4.49
N LYS A 51 3.77 -21.38 5.49
CA LYS A 51 3.31 -22.30 6.51
C LYS A 51 2.64 -23.53 5.86
N PRO A 52 3.11 -24.76 6.13
CA PRO A 52 2.53 -25.98 5.58
C PRO A 52 1.04 -26.10 5.90
N ASP A 53 0.26 -26.63 4.95
CA ASP A 53 -1.18 -26.87 5.04
C ASP A 53 -2.03 -25.63 5.39
N GLN A 54 -1.45 -24.43 5.27
CA GLN A 54 -2.16 -23.19 5.50
C GLN A 54 -3.06 -22.86 4.30
N THR A 55 -4.32 -22.57 4.60
CA THR A 55 -5.25 -22.00 3.61
C THR A 55 -5.04 -20.50 3.49
N HIS A 56 -5.31 -19.94 2.30
CA HIS A 56 -5.27 -18.49 2.10
C HIS A 56 -6.13 -17.71 3.12
N GLY A 57 -7.28 -18.24 3.52
CA GLY A 57 -8.13 -17.61 4.53
C GLY A 57 -7.46 -17.53 5.91
N GLN A 58 -6.71 -18.56 6.32
CA GLN A 58 -5.93 -18.54 7.55
C GLN A 58 -4.79 -17.52 7.49
N TYR A 59 -4.09 -17.45 6.35
CA TYR A 59 -3.06 -16.43 6.13
C TYR A 59 -3.62 -15.00 6.26
N VAL A 60 -4.70 -14.71 5.53
CA VAL A 60 -5.34 -13.38 5.56
C VAL A 60 -5.88 -13.06 6.95
N SER A 61 -6.46 -14.04 7.66
CA SER A 61 -6.94 -13.84 9.03
C SER A 61 -5.81 -13.48 10.00
N CYS A 62 -4.67 -14.19 9.91
CA CYS A 62 -3.47 -13.85 10.67
C CYS A 62 -3.04 -12.40 10.41
N ALA A 63 -2.88 -12.02 9.14
CA ALA A 63 -2.43 -10.68 8.78
C ALA A 63 -3.41 -9.60 9.26
N VAL A 64 -4.71 -9.83 9.11
CA VAL A 64 -5.76 -8.91 9.60
C VAL A 64 -5.67 -8.72 11.11
N GLN A 65 -5.43 -9.78 11.89
CA GLN A 65 -5.26 -9.70 13.34
C GLN A 65 -4.01 -8.88 13.70
N ALA A 66 -2.86 -9.18 13.06
CA ALA A 66 -1.63 -8.44 13.27
C ALA A 66 -1.78 -6.94 12.96
N ILE A 67 -2.39 -6.59 11.82
CA ILE A 67 -2.65 -5.20 11.40
C ILE A 67 -3.62 -4.49 12.34
N ASN A 68 -4.61 -5.20 12.89
CA ASN A 68 -5.54 -4.61 13.84
C ASN A 68 -4.85 -4.29 15.19
N GLY A 69 -3.82 -5.07 15.56
CA GLY A 69 -3.01 -4.90 16.77
C GLY A 69 -1.81 -3.96 16.61
N SER A 70 -1.44 -3.54 15.39
CA SER A 70 -0.18 -2.82 15.11
C SER A 70 -0.17 -1.34 15.52
N GLY A 71 -1.21 -0.83 16.18
CA GLY A 71 -1.37 0.60 16.47
C GLY A 71 -1.66 1.48 15.25
N LEU A 72 -1.77 0.89 14.04
CA LEU A 72 -2.07 1.65 12.82
C LEU A 72 -3.48 2.26 12.87
N ARG A 73 -3.57 3.52 12.46
CA ARG A 73 -4.83 4.27 12.33
C ARG A 73 -5.85 3.48 11.49
N MET A 74 -7.10 3.45 11.94
CA MET A 74 -8.15 2.66 11.28
C MET A 74 -8.32 2.98 9.79
N GLN A 75 -8.15 4.25 9.41
CA GLN A 75 -8.27 4.71 8.02
C GLN A 75 -7.22 4.07 7.10
N CYS A 76 -6.06 3.69 7.63
CA CYS A 76 -4.96 3.09 6.87
C CYS A 76 -4.93 1.56 6.88
N ARG A 77 -5.62 0.91 7.82
CA ARG A 77 -5.63 -0.56 7.92
C ARG A 77 -6.10 -1.22 6.62
N GLY A 78 -7.06 -0.62 5.93
CA GLY A 78 -7.57 -1.14 4.65
C GLY A 78 -6.50 -1.21 3.56
N VAL A 79 -5.58 -0.24 3.51
CA VAL A 79 -4.46 -0.22 2.55
C VAL A 79 -3.56 -1.42 2.77
N VAL A 80 -3.18 -1.66 4.03
CA VAL A 80 -2.29 -2.76 4.41
C VAL A 80 -2.96 -4.11 4.18
N LYS A 81 -4.19 -4.29 4.67
CA LYS A 81 -4.97 -5.54 4.51
C LYS A 81 -5.13 -5.96 3.05
N LYS A 82 -5.24 -4.99 2.13
CA LYS A 82 -5.35 -5.26 0.69
C LYS A 82 -4.12 -5.93 0.10
N CYS A 83 -2.93 -5.73 0.69
CA CYS A 83 -1.71 -6.43 0.24
C CYS A 83 -1.82 -7.93 0.53
N TYR A 84 -2.20 -8.28 1.76
CA TYR A 84 -2.32 -9.67 2.20
C TYR A 84 -3.47 -10.41 1.53
N SER A 85 -4.62 -9.76 1.31
CA SER A 85 -5.75 -10.37 0.58
C SER A 85 -5.48 -10.57 -0.91
N ARG A 86 -4.46 -9.88 -1.46
CA ARG A 86 -4.03 -10.00 -2.84
C ARG A 86 -2.66 -10.66 -2.91
N SER A 87 -2.55 -11.82 -2.26
CA SER A 87 -1.34 -12.62 -2.22
C SER A 87 -1.57 -14.06 -2.69
N THR A 88 -0.48 -14.76 -2.98
CA THR A 88 -0.43 -16.19 -3.31
C THR A 88 -0.25 -17.07 -2.07
N CYS A 89 -0.03 -16.49 -0.88
CA CYS A 89 0.16 -17.23 0.36
C CYS A 89 -1.05 -18.10 0.69
N GLY A 90 -0.82 -19.38 1.01
CA GLY A 90 -1.89 -20.38 1.18
C GLY A 90 -2.68 -20.69 -0.10
N LYS A 91 -2.10 -20.42 -1.28
CA LYS A 91 -2.64 -20.77 -2.60
C LYS A 91 -1.56 -21.45 -3.47
N PRO A 92 -1.29 -22.75 -3.28
CA PRO A 92 -0.30 -23.48 -4.08
C PRO A 92 -0.60 -23.36 -5.59
N GLY A 93 0.43 -23.09 -6.39
CA GLY A 93 0.34 -22.92 -7.85
C GLY A 93 -0.03 -21.51 -8.33
N PHE A 94 -0.61 -20.67 -7.47
CA PHE A 94 -1.03 -19.33 -7.85
C PHE A 94 0.17 -18.39 -8.00
N VAL A 95 0.04 -17.42 -8.91
CA VAL A 95 1.05 -16.41 -9.21
C VAL A 95 0.50 -15.00 -9.10
N THR A 96 1.39 -14.03 -8.83
CA THR A 96 1.11 -12.62 -9.09
C THR A 96 1.31 -12.35 -10.58
N CYS A 97 0.40 -11.58 -11.17
CA CYS A 97 0.42 -11.24 -12.59
C CYS A 97 0.26 -9.74 -12.75
N CYS A 98 1.30 -9.09 -13.28
CA CYS A 98 1.30 -7.67 -13.60
C CYS A 98 0.94 -7.52 -15.07
N ARG A 99 -0.19 -6.87 -15.36
CA ARG A 99 -0.59 -6.51 -16.72
C ARG A 99 -0.43 -5.02 -16.93
N THR A 100 0.39 -4.65 -17.89
CA THR A 100 0.68 -3.27 -18.26
C THR A 100 -0.08 -2.93 -19.54
N ARG A 101 -0.88 -1.88 -19.46
CA ARG A 101 -1.67 -1.36 -20.58
C ARG A 101 -1.29 0.08 -20.87
N THR A 102 -1.21 0.41 -22.15
CA THR A 102 -1.13 1.79 -22.62
C THR A 102 -2.47 2.16 -23.23
N ASN A 103 -3.08 3.23 -22.75
CA ASN A 103 -4.36 3.69 -23.30
C ASN A 103 -4.13 4.46 -24.63
N PRO A 104 -5.20 4.78 -25.40
CA PRO A 104 -5.06 5.53 -26.66
C PRO A 104 -4.45 6.93 -26.50
N HIS A 105 -4.39 7.49 -25.29
CA HIS A 105 -3.76 8.77 -24.98
C HIS A 105 -2.28 8.62 -24.60
N GLY A 106 -1.69 7.43 -24.73
CA GLY A 106 -0.28 7.16 -24.41
C GLY A 106 0.00 6.99 -22.91
N VAL A 107 -1.02 6.91 -22.06
CA VAL A 107 -0.84 6.72 -20.61
C VAL A 107 -0.69 5.23 -20.31
N THR A 108 0.47 4.88 -19.74
CA THR A 108 0.79 3.52 -19.29
C THR A 108 0.34 3.31 -17.85
N SER A 109 -0.28 2.17 -17.57
CA SER A 109 -0.66 1.76 -16.22
C SER A 109 -0.49 0.27 -16.05
N THR A 110 0.01 -0.15 -14.89
CA THR A 110 0.16 -1.56 -14.55
C THR A 110 -0.84 -1.98 -13.48
N LYS A 111 -1.52 -3.10 -13.71
CA LYS A 111 -2.48 -3.69 -12.77
C LYS A 111 -2.02 -5.08 -12.37
N CYS A 112 -1.79 -5.27 -11.07
CA CYS A 112 -1.59 -6.60 -10.53
C CYS A 112 -2.90 -7.39 -10.51
N SER A 113 -2.82 -8.72 -10.57
CA SER A 113 -3.89 -9.68 -10.26
C SER A 113 -3.29 -10.99 -9.77
N ILE A 114 -4.07 -11.77 -9.02
CA ILE A 114 -3.68 -13.14 -8.63
C ILE A 114 -4.28 -14.11 -9.65
N LYS A 115 -3.45 -15.01 -10.18
CA LYS A 115 -3.83 -16.02 -11.20
C LYS A 115 -3.57 -17.42 -10.66
N SER A 116 -4.33 -18.41 -11.14
CA SER A 116 -4.20 -19.81 -10.72
C SER A 116 -2.86 -20.43 -11.11
N ASP A 117 -2.22 -19.90 -12.15
CA ASP A 117 -0.88 -20.26 -12.61
C ASP A 117 -0.34 -19.21 -13.60
N ALA A 118 0.91 -19.39 -14.02
CA ALA A 118 1.63 -18.51 -14.94
C ALA A 118 1.00 -18.41 -16.33
N THR A 119 0.36 -19.47 -16.83
CA THR A 119 -0.20 -19.52 -18.20
C THR A 119 -1.40 -18.59 -18.35
N HIS A 120 -2.10 -18.29 -17.25
CA HIS A 120 -3.19 -17.31 -17.23
C HIS A 120 -2.74 -15.86 -17.07
N CYS A 121 -1.43 -15.61 -16.95
CA CYS A 121 -0.88 -14.27 -16.94
C CYS A 121 -0.62 -13.76 -18.36
N THR A 122 -1.69 -13.39 -19.05
CA THR A 122 -1.63 -12.93 -20.44
C THR A 122 -2.07 -11.48 -20.59
N ALA A 123 -1.62 -10.83 -21.65
CA ALA A 123 -2.02 -9.49 -22.08
C ALA A 123 -2.68 -9.55 -23.48
N PRO A 124 -3.67 -8.69 -23.77
CA PRO A 124 -4.17 -8.46 -25.12
C PRO A 124 -3.09 -7.92 -26.07
N ASP A 125 -3.35 -7.97 -27.38
CA ASP A 125 -2.42 -7.47 -28.40
C ASP A 125 -1.97 -6.02 -28.14
N GLY A 126 -0.66 -5.79 -28.28
CA GLY A 126 -0.04 -4.49 -28.03
C GLY A 126 0.10 -4.09 -26.56
N GLN A 127 -0.25 -4.97 -25.61
CA GLN A 127 -0.02 -4.79 -24.18
C GLN A 127 0.99 -5.82 -23.66
N SER A 128 1.48 -5.64 -22.44
CA SER A 128 2.42 -6.59 -21.82
C SER A 128 1.88 -7.16 -20.52
N ALA A 129 2.30 -8.40 -20.22
CA ALA A 129 2.06 -9.05 -18.95
C ALA A 129 3.31 -9.82 -18.53
N CYS A 130 3.52 -9.91 -17.22
CA CYS A 130 4.59 -10.70 -16.63
C CYS A 130 4.12 -11.31 -15.31
N THR A 131 4.68 -12.48 -15.00
CA THR A 131 4.50 -13.14 -13.69
C THR A 131 5.48 -12.55 -12.69
N GLY A 132 4.98 -12.08 -11.56
CA GLY A 132 5.81 -11.49 -10.51
C GLY A 132 6.54 -12.56 -9.69
N THR A 133 7.65 -12.16 -9.08
CA THR A 133 8.46 -12.97 -8.15
C THR A 133 7.99 -12.84 -6.70
N HIS A 134 7.28 -11.76 -6.38
CA HIS A 134 6.76 -11.49 -5.05
C HIS A 134 5.38 -12.15 -4.84
N PRO A 135 5.10 -12.65 -3.62
CA PRO A 135 3.83 -13.32 -3.33
C PRO A 135 2.65 -12.35 -3.22
N SER A 136 2.89 -11.05 -3.01
CA SER A 136 1.87 -10.02 -2.78
C SER A 136 1.84 -9.03 -3.93
N CYS A 137 0.63 -8.67 -4.37
CA CYS A 137 0.42 -7.64 -5.40
C CYS A 137 0.93 -6.25 -5.03
N CYS A 138 1.16 -5.95 -3.74
CA CYS A 138 1.72 -4.66 -3.34
C CYS A 138 3.22 -4.54 -3.66
N ASP A 139 3.89 -5.66 -3.92
CA ASP A 139 5.33 -5.70 -4.15
C ASP A 139 5.65 -6.28 -5.53
N ALA A 140 4.72 -7.05 -6.12
CA ALA A 140 4.95 -7.73 -7.39
C ALA A 140 5.04 -6.81 -8.61
N CYS A 141 4.43 -5.62 -8.59
CA CYS A 141 4.34 -4.74 -9.77
C CYS A 141 4.88 -3.34 -9.50
N THR A 142 5.52 -2.77 -10.51
CA THR A 142 5.85 -1.35 -10.65
C THR A 142 4.90 -0.68 -11.64
N ASP A 143 5.10 0.60 -11.93
CA ASP A 143 4.29 1.31 -12.94
C ASP A 143 4.45 0.75 -14.35
N SER A 144 5.57 0.10 -14.65
CA SER A 144 5.94 -0.39 -15.98
C SER A 144 6.00 -1.91 -16.12
N GLY A 145 5.67 -2.68 -15.08
CA GLY A 145 5.68 -4.13 -15.17
C GLY A 145 5.87 -4.81 -13.82
N CYS A 146 6.60 -5.93 -13.82
CA CYS A 146 6.93 -6.67 -12.59
C CYS A 146 8.10 -6.00 -11.88
N ALA A 147 8.05 -5.99 -10.56
CA ALA A 147 9.20 -5.66 -9.75
C ALA A 147 10.25 -6.79 -9.83
N PRO A 148 11.55 -6.45 -9.78
CA PRO A 148 12.61 -7.45 -9.70
C PRO A 148 12.52 -8.28 -8.41
#